data_AF-A0A5K1AE76-F1
#
_entry.id   AF-A0A5K1AE76-F1
#
_cell.length_a   1.000
_cell.length_b   1.000
_cell.length_c   1.000
_cell.angle_alpha   90.00
_cell.angle_beta   90.00
_cell.angle_gamma   90.00
#
_symmetry.space_group_name_H-M   'P 1'
#
loop_
_entity.id
_entity.type
_entity.pdbx_description
1 polymer ?
#
loop_
_entity_poly.entity_id
_entity_poly.type
_entity_poly.pdbx_seq_one_letter_code
_entity_poly.pdbx_strand_id
1 'polypeptide(L)' 'IRFILLQNRQGKTRLAKYYVPLEESEKHKVEYE' A
#
# COMPACT_ATOMS: atom_id res chain seq x y z
N ILE A 1 -6.83 3.82 11.42
CA ILE A 1 -6.33 3.72 10.02
C ILE A 1 -5.06 2.87 10.05
N ARG A 2 -5.02 1.73 9.34
CA ARG A 2 -3.84 0.82 9.37
C ARG A 2 -2.79 1.20 8.33
N PHE A 3 -3.22 1.72 7.18
CA PHE A 3 -2.36 2.27 6.15
C PHE A 3 -3.10 3.35 5.35
N ILE A 4 -2.34 4.14 4.59
CA ILE A 4 -2.81 5.06 3.56
C ILE A 4 -2.14 4.67 2.26
N LEU A 5 -2.95 4.45 1.23
CA LEU A 5 -2.51 4.22 -0.15
C LEU A 5 -3.07 5.29 -1.07
N LEU A 6 -2.21 5.85 -1.91
CA LEU A 6 -2.59 6.76 -2.99
C LEU A 6 -2.19 6.10 -4.31
N GLN A 7 -3.19 5.67 -5.07
CA GLN A 7 -2.99 5.06 -6.37
C GLN A 7 -3.56 5.98 -7.45
N ASN A 8 -2.83 6.13 -8.56
CA ASN A 8 -3.39 6.79 -9.72
C ASN A 8 -4.39 5.86 -10.44
N ARG A 9 -5.16 6.41 -11.39
CA ARG A 9 -6.13 5.60 -12.15
C ARG A 9 -5.51 4.46 -12.98
N GLN A 10 -4.21 4.52 -13.27
CA GLN A 10 -3.47 3.49 -14.00
C GLN A 10 -2.93 2.37 -13.08
N GLY A 11 -3.23 2.43 -11.78
CA GLY A 11 -2.75 1.43 -10.82
C GLY A 11 -1.37 1.72 -10.23
N LYS A 12 -0.75 2.87 -10.51
CA LYS A 12 0.57 3.20 -9.96
C LYS A 12 0.45 3.84 -8.58
N THR A 13 1.05 3.19 -7.58
CA THR A 13 1.15 3.70 -6.21
C THR A 13 2.08 4.91 -6.16
N ARG A 14 1.58 6.03 -5.65
CA ARG A 14 2.30 7.30 -5.47
C ARG A 14 2.61 7.59 -4.00
N LEU A 15 1.87 6.98 -3.08
CA LEU A 15 2.11 7.03 -1.65
C LEU A 15 1.66 5.71 -1.03
N ALA A 16 2.53 5.10 -0.24
CA ALA A 16 2.20 4.01 0.66
C ALA A 16 2.75 4.34 2.05
N LYS A 17 1.87 4.43 3.04
CA LYS A 17 2.25 4.69 4.43
C LYS A 17 1.54 3.71 5.34
N TYR A 18 2.32 2.90 6.05
CA TYR A 18 1.83 1.88 6.96
C TYR A 18 2.04 2.34 8.40
N TYR A 19 0.98 2.32 9.20
CA TYR A 19 1.02 2.68 10.63
C TYR A 19 1.16 1.46 11.54
N VAL A 20 1.11 0.26 10.95
CA VAL A 20 1.31 -1.03 11.61
C VAL A 20 2.45 -1.72 10.88
N PRO A 21 3.38 -2.38 11.60
CA PRO A 21 4.41 -3.19 10.95
C PRO A 21 3.74 -4.30 10.15
N LEU A 22 4.08 -4.35 8.86
CA LEU A 22 3.66 -5.37 7.91
C LEU A 22 4.93 -5.92 7.26
N GLU A 23 4.96 -7.22 7.04
CA GLU A 23 6.03 -7.85 6.30
C GLU A 23 6.00 -7.39 4.83
N GLU A 24 7.14 -7.39 4.16
CA GLU A 24 7.24 -6.85 2.79
C GLU A 24 6.38 -7.65 1.79
N SER A 25 6.20 -8.95 2.05
CA SER A 25 5.29 -9.83 1.31
C SER A 25 3.81 -9.45 1.50
N GLU A 26 3.44 -8.94 2.67
CA GLU A 26 2.08 -8.50 2.97
C GLU A 26 1.80 -7.12 2.37
N LYS A 27 2.79 -6.22 2.36
CA LYS A 27 2.68 -4.91 1.71
C LYS A 27 2.42 -5.05 0.21
N HIS A 28 3.13 -5.96 -0.46
CA HIS A 28 2.93 -6.22 -1.89
C HIS A 28 1.52 -6.72 -2.22
N LYS A 29 0.87 -7.50 -1.35
CA LYS A 29 -0.52 -7.90 -1.58
C LYS A 29 -1.47 -6.70 -1.51
N VAL A 30 -1.28 -5.84 -0.51
CA VAL A 30 -2.12 -4.67 -0.28
C VAL A 30 -1.95 -3.60 -1.38
N GLU A 31 -0.78 -3.51 -2.01
CA GLU A 31 -0.52 -2.56 -3.10
C GLU A 31 -1.01 -3.01 -4.48
N TYR A 32 -1.27 -4.30 -4.67
CA TYR A 32 -1.57 -4.89 -5.99
C TYR A 32 -2.92 -5.61 -6.07
N GLU A 33 -3.68 -5.71 -4.97
CA GLU A 33 -5.14 -5.95 -4.97
C GLU A 33 -5.92 -4.66 -5.25
#